data_AF-A0A1G5XD64-F1
#
_entry.id   AF-A0A1G5XD64-F1
#
_cell.length_a   1.000
_cell.length_b   1.000
_cell.length_c   1.000
_cell.angle_alpha   90.00
_cell.angle_beta   90.00
_cell.angle_gamma   90.00
#
_symmetry.space_group_name_H-M   'P 1'
#
loop_
_entity.id
_entity.type
_entity.pdbx_description
1 polymer ?
#
loop_
_entity_poly.entity_id
_entity_poly.type
_entity_poly.pdbx_seq_one_letter_code
_entity_poly.pdbx_strand_id
1 'polypeptide(L)'
;MKIAAEYMDPIRESGCQFSIYKLKTARKNALDFYIATEAGRLSAMGNYQIALITRDKGFDSISDFFSVNENLRTTKLVVCDNVEHGLEKLTDPEDIERRRLIRQKMQTVDLEIEYGKIQEKNAVRDKISQLLQDTEYMPMTDNIIRFFADNNKESSKKLYTGTLHEFGLKDGVAIYRLLKNVV
;
A
#
# COMPACT_ATOMS: atom_id res chain seq x y z
N MET A 1 -17.44 -19.05 19.12
CA MET A 1 -16.52 -17.96 18.73
C MET A 1 -17.36 -16.78 18.32
N LYS A 2 -17.08 -15.60 18.85
CA LYS A 2 -17.70 -14.34 18.44
C LYS A 2 -16.56 -13.40 18.05
N ILE A 3 -16.72 -12.68 16.95
CA ILE A 3 -15.78 -11.67 16.46
C ILE A 3 -16.53 -10.34 16.35
N ALA A 4 -15.87 -9.21 16.58
CA ALA A 4 -16.48 -7.91 16.38
C ALA A 4 -16.86 -7.71 14.90
N ALA A 5 -17.98 -7.04 14.66
CA ALA A 5 -18.52 -6.86 13.30
C ALA A 5 -17.55 -6.08 12.39
N GLU A 6 -16.83 -5.10 12.94
CA GLU A 6 -15.83 -4.31 12.21
C GLU A 6 -14.72 -5.15 11.56
N TYR A 7 -14.39 -6.31 12.13
CA TYR A 7 -13.39 -7.21 11.54
C TYR A 7 -13.95 -8.07 10.40
N MET A 8 -15.28 -8.19 10.29
CA MET A 8 -15.92 -8.97 9.23
C MET A 8 -16.04 -8.19 7.92
N ASP A 9 -16.11 -6.86 7.97
CA ASP A 9 -16.30 -6.04 6.78
C ASP A 9 -15.10 -6.16 5.81
N PRO A 10 -13.83 -6.05 6.27
CA PRO A 10 -12.67 -6.29 5.40
C PRO A 10 -12.63 -7.70 4.81
N ILE A 11 -13.05 -8.72 5.58
CA ILE A 11 -13.09 -10.11 5.11
C ILE A 11 -14.12 -10.27 3.98
N ARG A 12 -15.32 -9.69 4.15
CA ARG A 12 -16.38 -9.73 3.12
C ARG A 12 -15.99 -8.98 1.85
N GLU A 13 -15.35 -7.82 2.00
CA GLU A 13 -14.95 -6.96 0.89
C GLU A 13 -13.68 -7.45 0.18
N SER A 14 -12.88 -8.32 0.81
CA SER A 14 -11.62 -8.83 0.25
C SER A 14 -11.78 -9.64 -1.05
N GLY A 15 -12.96 -10.18 -1.32
CA GLY A 15 -13.19 -11.14 -2.40
C GLY A 15 -12.50 -12.50 -2.19
N CYS A 16 -11.86 -12.71 -1.03
CA CYS A 16 -11.21 -13.97 -0.71
C CYS A 16 -12.22 -15.07 -0.36
N GLN A 17 -11.88 -16.32 -0.69
CA GLN A 17 -12.62 -17.46 -0.17
C GLN A 17 -12.38 -17.58 1.35
N PHE A 18 -13.48 -17.62 2.11
CA PHE A 18 -13.44 -17.71 3.56
C PHE A 18 -14.00 -19.05 4.03
N SER A 19 -13.22 -19.80 4.80
CA SER A 19 -13.57 -21.13 5.31
C SER A 19 -13.31 -21.20 6.82
N ILE A 20 -14.21 -21.84 7.56
CA ILE A 20 -14.07 -22.05 9.01
C ILE A 20 -13.97 -23.55 9.29
N TYR A 21 -12.90 -23.95 9.99
CA TYR A 21 -12.72 -25.30 10.49
C TYR A 21 -12.78 -25.32 12.01
N LYS A 22 -13.68 -26.13 12.58
CA LYS A 22 -13.76 -26.36 14.02
C LYS A 22 -13.12 -27.71 14.36
N LEU A 23 -12.26 -27.72 15.38
CA LEU A 23 -11.69 -28.96 15.90
C LEU A 23 -12.81 -29.91 16.36
N LYS A 24 -12.88 -31.11 15.78
CA LYS A 24 -13.85 -32.14 16.18
C LYS A 24 -13.58 -32.66 17.58
N THR A 25 -12.31 -32.90 17.89
CA THR A 25 -11.84 -33.30 19.22
C THR A 25 -10.69 -32.40 19.62
N ALA A 26 -10.88 -31.63 20.69
CA ALA A 26 -9.82 -30.77 21.21
C ALA A 26 -8.73 -31.63 21.87
N ARG A 27 -7.51 -31.52 21.38
CA ARG A 27 -6.31 -32.13 21.96
C ARG A 27 -5.17 -31.12 21.88
N LYS A 28 -4.13 -31.33 22.68
CA LYS A 28 -2.90 -30.54 22.60
C LYS A 28 -2.40 -30.53 21.15
N ASN A 29 -2.11 -29.34 20.62
CA ASN A 29 -1.60 -29.10 19.26
C ASN A 29 -2.52 -29.57 18.11
N ALA A 30 -3.80 -29.87 18.38
CA ALA A 30 -4.73 -30.34 17.35
C ALA A 30 -4.93 -29.32 16.21
N LEU A 31 -4.85 -28.02 16.51
CA LEU A 31 -4.93 -26.96 15.50
C LEU A 31 -3.72 -26.97 14.57
N ASP A 32 -2.52 -27.16 15.14
CA ASP A 32 -1.27 -27.20 14.39
C ASP A 32 -1.30 -28.35 13.37
N PHE A 33 -1.83 -29.52 13.76
CA PHE A 33 -2.05 -30.63 12.85
C PHE A 33 -3.05 -30.32 11.73
N TYR A 34 -4.13 -29.58 12.02
CA TYR A 34 -5.09 -29.17 10.99
C TYR A 34 -4.41 -28.23 9.98
N ILE A 35 -3.66 -27.24 10.46
CA ILE A 35 -2.96 -26.28 9.61
C ILE A 35 -1.88 -26.97 8.77
N ALA A 36 -1.07 -27.86 9.36
CA ALA A 36 -0.05 -28.60 8.62
C ALA A 36 -0.65 -29.53 7.56
N THR A 37 -1.75 -30.21 7.89
CA THR A 37 -2.47 -31.05 6.94
C THR A 37 -3.05 -30.22 5.79
N GLU A 38 -3.62 -29.05 6.09
CA GLU A 38 -4.18 -28.16 5.08
C GLU A 38 -3.11 -27.57 4.16
N ALA A 39 -1.94 -27.18 4.70
CA ALA A 39 -0.81 -26.73 3.90
C ALA A 39 -0.35 -27.82 2.92
N GLY A 40 -0.25 -29.08 3.39
CA GLY A 40 0.07 -30.23 2.53
C GLY A 40 -1.01 -30.46 1.46
N ARG A 41 -2.29 -30.36 1.82
CA ARG A 41 -3.41 -30.49 0.88
C ARG A 41 -3.38 -29.41 -0.21
N LEU A 42 -3.15 -28.15 0.15
CA LEU A 42 -3.05 -27.04 -0.79
C LEU A 42 -1.89 -27.25 -1.78
N SER A 43 -0.73 -27.70 -1.28
CA SER A 43 0.41 -28.07 -2.13
C SER A 43 0.05 -29.20 -3.10
N ALA A 44 -0.59 -30.27 -2.62
CA ALA A 44 -1.03 -31.39 -3.46
C ALA A 44 -2.08 -31.00 -4.51
N MET A 45 -2.85 -29.93 -4.29
CA MET A 45 -3.76 -29.35 -5.29
C MET A 45 -3.05 -28.50 -6.35
N GLY A 46 -1.73 -28.35 -6.27
CA GLY A 46 -0.94 -27.56 -7.22
C GLY A 46 -0.82 -26.08 -6.85
N ASN A 47 -1.08 -25.69 -5.60
CA ASN A 47 -0.78 -24.33 -5.16
C ASN A 47 0.72 -24.20 -4.93
N TYR A 48 1.39 -23.44 -5.80
CA TYR A 48 2.85 -23.26 -5.76
C TYR A 48 3.32 -22.25 -4.71
N GLN A 49 2.39 -21.52 -4.08
CA GLN A 49 2.70 -20.47 -3.12
C GLN A 49 1.69 -20.47 -1.98
N ILE A 50 2.19 -20.60 -0.76
CA ILE A 50 1.37 -20.70 0.45
C ILE A 50 1.98 -19.79 1.52
N ALA A 51 1.16 -18.93 2.12
CA ALA A 51 1.55 -18.15 3.30
C ALA A 51 0.74 -18.60 4.52
N LEU A 52 1.43 -18.98 5.58
CA LEU A 52 0.85 -19.24 6.89
C LEU A 52 0.96 -17.97 7.75
N ILE A 53 -0.17 -17.40 8.13
CA ILE A 53 -0.23 -16.16 8.92
C ILE A 53 -0.39 -16.52 10.40
N THR A 54 0.71 -16.50 11.15
CA THR A 54 0.78 -16.86 12.56
C THR A 54 1.97 -16.21 13.24
N ARG A 55 1.85 -15.92 14.54
CA ARG A 55 2.97 -15.49 15.39
C ARG A 55 3.68 -16.64 16.09
N ASP A 56 3.17 -17.85 15.94
CA ASP A 56 3.74 -19.04 16.54
C ASP A 56 4.89 -19.57 15.68
N LYS A 57 6.10 -19.52 16.24
CA LYS A 57 7.34 -19.97 15.60
C LYS A 57 7.39 -21.50 15.40
N GLY A 58 6.55 -22.27 16.09
CA GLY A 58 6.45 -23.71 15.88
C GLY A 58 6.05 -24.08 14.45
N PHE A 59 5.40 -23.17 13.70
CA PHE A 59 5.02 -23.39 12.32
C PHE A 59 6.19 -23.24 11.33
N ASP A 60 7.33 -22.67 11.74
CA ASP A 60 8.54 -22.63 10.90
C ASP A 60 8.97 -24.04 10.49
N SER A 61 8.75 -25.04 11.35
CA SER A 61 9.03 -26.45 11.04
C SER A 61 8.25 -26.99 9.83
N ILE A 62 7.10 -26.41 9.49
CA ILE A 62 6.36 -26.77 8.26
C ILE A 62 7.08 -26.23 7.03
N SER A 63 7.52 -24.97 7.09
CA SER A 63 8.33 -24.35 6.03
C SER A 63 9.63 -25.13 5.83
N ASP A 64 10.30 -25.51 6.92
CA ASP A 64 11.51 -26.33 6.89
C ASP A 64 11.24 -27.66 6.19
N PHE A 65 10.16 -28.36 6.55
CA PHE A 65 9.78 -29.64 5.94
C PHE A 65 9.53 -29.52 4.43
N PHE A 66 8.84 -28.47 3.99
CA PHE A 66 8.62 -28.17 2.58
C PHE A 66 9.94 -27.93 1.83
N SER A 67 10.91 -27.27 2.46
CA SER A 67 12.20 -26.98 1.84
C SER A 67 13.10 -28.21 1.67
N VAL A 68 13.06 -29.15 2.63
CA VAL A 68 13.90 -30.36 2.59
C VAL A 68 13.31 -31.48 1.73
N ASN A 69 11.99 -31.51 1.56
CA ASN A 69 11.31 -32.55 0.77
C ASN A 69 11.26 -32.18 -0.72
N GLU A 70 12.00 -32.92 -1.56
CA GLU A 70 12.11 -32.66 -3.00
C GLU A 70 10.75 -32.61 -3.72
N ASN A 71 9.79 -33.43 -3.30
CA ASN A 71 8.45 -33.47 -3.90
C ASN A 71 7.61 -32.23 -3.59
N LEU A 72 7.96 -31.47 -2.54
CA LEU A 72 7.26 -30.26 -2.11
C LEU A 72 8.02 -28.98 -2.46
N ARG A 73 9.25 -29.07 -2.98
CA ARG A 73 10.07 -27.89 -3.33
C ARG A 73 9.46 -27.01 -4.41
N THR A 74 8.54 -27.54 -5.21
CA THR A 74 7.76 -26.76 -6.18
C THR A 74 6.79 -25.79 -5.51
N THR A 75 6.45 -26.02 -4.24
CA THR A 75 5.60 -25.15 -3.44
C THR A 75 6.43 -24.30 -2.49
N LYS A 76 6.43 -22.98 -2.70
CA LYS A 76 7.01 -22.01 -1.78
C LYS A 76 6.05 -21.76 -0.62
N LEU A 77 6.37 -22.32 0.54
CA LEU A 77 5.65 -22.04 1.79
C LEU A 77 6.42 -21.00 2.60
N VAL A 78 5.73 -19.99 3.12
CA VAL A 78 6.30 -18.97 4.01
C VAL A 78 5.46 -18.84 5.29
N VAL A 79 6.13 -18.61 6.42
CA VAL A 79 5.49 -18.30 7.70
C VAL A 79 5.74 -16.82 8.03
N CYS A 80 4.66 -16.10 8.32
CA CYS A 80 4.67 -14.65 8.56
C CYS A 80 3.66 -14.28 9.66
N ASP A 81 3.90 -13.17 10.34
CA ASP A 81 3.06 -12.64 11.42
C ASP A 81 1.84 -11.84 10.93
N ASN A 82 1.86 -11.38 9.68
CA ASN A 82 0.79 -10.65 9.04
C ASN A 82 0.74 -10.90 7.52
N VAL A 83 -0.36 -10.49 6.88
CA VAL A 83 -0.64 -10.75 5.47
C VAL A 83 0.31 -9.99 4.55
N GLU A 84 0.67 -8.76 4.89
CA GLU A 84 1.56 -7.89 4.13
C GLU A 84 2.96 -8.50 3.99
N HIS A 85 3.53 -9.00 5.09
CA HIS A 85 4.78 -9.75 5.10
C HIS A 85 4.68 -11.05 4.30
N GLY A 86 3.54 -11.75 4.37
CA GLY A 86 3.28 -12.91 3.53
C GLY A 86 3.37 -12.58 2.05
N LEU A 87 2.63 -11.55 1.62
CA LEU A 87 2.61 -11.10 0.24
C LEU A 87 3.98 -10.60 -0.24
N GLU A 88 4.75 -9.94 0.62
CA GLU A 88 6.12 -9.50 0.29
C GLU A 88 7.05 -10.69 0.02
N LYS A 89 7.00 -11.74 0.84
CA LYS A 89 7.88 -12.91 0.71
C LYS A 89 7.49 -13.84 -0.44
N LEU A 90 6.21 -13.86 -0.81
CA LEU A 90 5.73 -14.57 -1.99
C LEU A 90 6.22 -13.89 -3.28
N THR A 91 6.40 -14.68 -4.34
CA THR A 91 7.07 -14.29 -5.58
C THR A 91 6.18 -14.48 -6.82
N ASP A 92 4.86 -14.42 -6.66
CA ASP A 92 3.94 -14.50 -7.80
C ASP A 92 4.18 -13.34 -8.78
N PRO A 93 4.49 -13.59 -10.07
CA PRO A 93 4.66 -12.52 -11.05
C PRO A 93 3.43 -11.61 -11.18
N GLU A 94 2.22 -12.11 -10.94
CA GLU A 94 0.99 -11.31 -11.04
C GLU A 94 0.88 -10.27 -9.91
N ASP A 95 1.56 -10.50 -8.79
CA ASP A 95 1.51 -9.64 -7.60
C ASP A 95 2.62 -8.57 -7.54
N ILE A 96 3.38 -8.33 -8.62
CA ILE A 96 4.51 -7.39 -8.61
C ILE A 96 4.09 -5.98 -8.17
N GLU A 97 3.04 -5.42 -8.77
CA GLU A 97 2.55 -4.07 -8.42
C GLU A 97 1.99 -4.02 -7.00
N ARG A 98 1.26 -5.06 -6.60
CA ARG A 98 0.72 -5.18 -5.24
C ARG A 98 1.85 -5.20 -4.20
N ARG A 99 2.91 -5.98 -4.44
CA ARG A 99 4.12 -6.00 -3.59
C ARG A 99 4.86 -4.67 -3.57
N ARG A 100 4.89 -3.94 -4.69
CA ARG A 100 5.49 -2.60 -4.74
C ARG A 100 4.75 -1.64 -3.82
N LEU A 101 3.41 -1.64 -3.86
CA LEU A 101 2.57 -0.80 -3.00
C LEU A 101 2.69 -1.18 -1.52
N ILE A 102 2.70 -2.48 -1.21
CA ILE A 102 2.90 -2.97 0.16
C ILE A 102 4.25 -2.50 0.71
N ARG A 103 5.34 -2.68 -0.06
CA ARG A 103 6.67 -2.21 0.35
C ARG A 103 6.72 -0.71 0.57
N GLN A 104 6.05 0.09 -0.26
CA GLN A 104 5.95 1.54 -0.03
C GLN A 104 5.23 1.88 1.28
N LYS A 105 4.16 1.15 1.63
CA LYS A 105 3.43 1.37 2.89
C LYS A 105 4.20 0.90 4.13
N MET A 106 5.02 -0.14 3.98
CA MET A 106 5.84 -0.69 5.06
C MET A 106 7.14 0.08 5.31
N GLN A 107 7.48 1.05 4.45
CA GLN A 107 8.67 1.87 4.67
C GLN A 107 8.57 2.63 5.98
N THR A 108 9.58 2.44 6.83
CA THR A 108 9.77 3.31 7.99
C THR A 108 10.26 4.65 7.47
N VAL A 109 9.54 5.71 7.82
CA VAL A 109 9.90 7.10 7.51
C VAL A 109 10.34 7.80 8.79
N ASP A 110 11.29 8.71 8.66
CA ASP A 110 11.72 9.56 9.76
C ASP A 110 10.69 10.69 9.95
N LEU A 111 10.15 10.79 11.16
CA LEU A 111 9.09 11.75 11.48
C LEU A 111 9.56 13.20 11.36
N GLU A 112 10.82 13.50 11.69
CA GLU A 112 11.38 14.85 11.59
C GLU A 112 11.54 15.25 10.11
N ILE A 113 12.00 14.30 9.27
CA ILE A 113 12.08 14.51 7.83
C ILE A 113 10.68 14.75 7.22
N GLU A 114 9.69 13.94 7.60
CA GLU A 114 8.32 14.11 7.12
C GLU A 114 7.69 15.42 7.63
N TYR A 115 7.94 15.80 8.87
CA TYR A 115 7.52 17.09 9.40
C TYR A 115 8.13 18.25 8.60
N GLY A 116 9.43 18.20 8.29
CA GLY A 116 10.10 19.20 7.43
C GLY A 116 9.43 19.32 6.06
N LYS A 117 9.16 18.19 5.40
CA LYS A 117 8.43 18.16 4.11
C LYS A 117 7.03 18.76 4.21
N ILE A 118 6.31 18.50 5.30
CA ILE A 118 4.97 19.07 5.53
C ILE A 118 5.06 20.58 5.73
N GLN A 119 6.04 21.08 6.50
CA GLN A 119 6.26 22.51 6.70
C GLN A 119 6.59 23.21 5.39
N GLU A 120 7.47 22.66 4.56
CA GLU A 120 7.79 23.20 3.23
C GLU A 120 6.54 23.26 2.34
N LYS A 121 5.74 22.19 2.31
CA LYS A 121 4.48 22.16 1.56
C LYS A 121 3.48 23.20 2.04
N ASN A 122 3.35 23.36 3.36
CA ASN A 122 2.47 24.36 3.96
C ASN A 122 2.95 25.78 3.66
N ALA A 123 4.26 26.05 3.76
CA ALA A 123 4.82 27.35 3.42
C ALA A 123 4.57 27.74 1.95
N VAL A 124 4.71 26.78 1.03
CA VAL A 124 4.35 26.98 -0.39
C VAL A 124 2.86 27.24 -0.55
N ARG A 125 2.00 26.48 0.12
CA ARG A 125 0.54 26.66 0.11
C ARG A 125 0.15 28.05 0.61
N ASP A 126 0.73 28.49 1.71
CA ASP A 126 0.46 29.79 2.33
C ASP A 126 0.91 30.93 1.42
N LYS A 127 2.10 30.82 0.80
CA LYS A 127 2.61 31.80 -0.16
C LYS A 127 1.70 31.92 -1.39
N ILE A 128 1.22 30.80 -1.94
CA ILE A 128 0.26 30.82 -3.06
C ILE A 128 -1.05 31.47 -2.62
N SER A 129 -1.58 31.09 -1.45
CA SER A 129 -2.84 31.64 -0.93
C SER A 129 -2.76 33.16 -0.73
N GLN A 130 -1.64 33.65 -0.19
CA GLN A 130 -1.38 35.09 -0.02
C GLN A 130 -1.29 35.81 -1.37
N LEU A 131 -0.60 35.24 -2.36
CA LEU A 131 -0.49 35.83 -3.70
C LEU A 131 -1.85 35.93 -4.42
N LEU A 132 -2.80 35.05 -4.07
CA LEU A 132 -4.12 35.00 -4.70
C LEU A 132 -5.20 35.78 -3.95
N GLN A 133 -4.97 36.13 -2.67
CA GLN A 133 -5.98 36.69 -1.77
C GLN A 133 -6.67 37.96 -2.30
N ASP A 134 -5.94 38.82 -3.00
CA ASP A 134 -6.47 40.07 -3.59
C ASP A 134 -6.60 39.99 -5.13
N THR A 135 -6.70 38.79 -5.67
CA THR A 135 -6.81 38.55 -7.12
C THR A 135 -8.16 37.97 -7.49
N GLU A 136 -8.55 38.10 -8.77
CA GLU A 136 -9.75 37.44 -9.32
C GLU A 136 -9.68 35.90 -9.27
N TYR A 137 -8.49 35.34 -9.01
CA TYR A 137 -8.23 33.90 -8.93
C TYR A 137 -8.37 33.32 -7.52
N MET A 138 -8.67 34.14 -6.50
CA MET A 138 -8.90 33.68 -5.12
C MET A 138 -9.89 32.48 -5.04
N PRO A 139 -11.01 32.44 -5.79
CA PRO A 139 -11.95 31.31 -5.73
C PRO A 139 -11.36 29.99 -6.25
N MET A 140 -10.28 30.05 -7.03
CA MET A 140 -9.61 28.89 -7.64
C MET A 140 -8.35 28.47 -6.86
N THR A 141 -8.11 29.04 -5.68
CA THR A 141 -6.87 28.83 -4.90
C THR A 141 -6.54 27.35 -4.69
N ASP A 142 -7.50 26.52 -4.29
CA ASP A 142 -7.25 25.08 -4.08
C ASP A 142 -6.89 24.35 -5.38
N ASN A 143 -7.50 24.72 -6.51
CA ASN A 143 -7.17 24.15 -7.81
C ASN A 143 -5.75 24.56 -8.27
N ILE A 144 -5.38 25.82 -8.04
CA ILE A 144 -4.05 26.34 -8.37
C ILE A 144 -2.97 25.70 -7.48
N ILE A 145 -3.23 25.53 -6.18
CA ILE A 145 -2.34 24.82 -5.25
C ILE A 145 -2.15 23.37 -5.71
N ARG A 146 -3.23 22.67 -6.06
CA ARG A 146 -3.15 21.28 -6.54
C ARG A 146 -2.34 21.19 -7.83
N PHE A 147 -2.64 22.06 -8.80
CA PHE A 147 -1.89 22.14 -10.05
C PHE A 147 -0.39 22.38 -9.80
N PHE A 148 -0.04 23.33 -8.92
CA PHE A 148 1.35 23.61 -8.61
C PHE A 148 2.03 22.44 -7.90
N ALA A 149 1.36 21.78 -6.95
CA ALA A 149 1.91 20.60 -6.26
C ALA A 149 2.24 19.46 -7.23
N ASP A 150 1.43 19.26 -8.26
CA ASP A 150 1.63 18.21 -9.27
C ASP A 150 2.73 18.56 -10.30
N ASN A 151 3.02 19.85 -10.50
CA ASN A 151 3.87 20.33 -11.61
C ASN A 151 5.11 21.13 -11.17
N ASN A 152 5.33 21.40 -9.87
CA ASN A 152 6.43 22.25 -9.39
C ASN A 152 7.84 21.69 -9.62
N LYS A 153 7.97 20.39 -9.92
CA LYS A 153 9.24 19.74 -10.28
C LYS A 153 9.52 19.76 -11.79
N GLU A 154 8.59 20.23 -12.59
CA GLU A 154 8.73 20.30 -14.04
C GLU A 154 9.45 21.58 -14.48
N SER A 155 10.05 21.55 -15.67
CA SER A 155 10.69 22.74 -16.24
C SER A 155 9.72 23.93 -16.34
N SER A 156 10.22 25.17 -16.22
CA SER A 156 9.39 26.39 -16.32
C SER A 156 8.55 26.45 -17.61
N LYS A 157 9.04 25.87 -18.72
CA LYS A 157 8.30 25.76 -19.98
C LYS A 157 7.08 24.84 -19.84
N LYS A 158 7.22 23.70 -19.16
CA LYS A 158 6.10 22.77 -18.92
C LYS A 158 5.09 23.36 -17.93
N LEU A 159 5.56 24.03 -16.88
CA LEU A 159 4.68 24.73 -15.94
C LEU A 159 3.84 25.79 -16.67
N TYR A 160 4.46 26.58 -17.54
CA TYR A 160 3.75 27.54 -18.39
C TYR A 160 2.70 26.86 -19.28
N THR A 161 3.08 25.86 -20.07
CA THR A 161 2.14 25.16 -20.95
C THR A 161 0.99 24.52 -20.16
N GLY A 162 1.28 23.94 -18.99
CA GLY A 162 0.28 23.36 -18.09
C GLY A 162 -0.74 24.39 -17.59
N THR A 163 -0.30 25.58 -17.19
CA THR A 163 -1.23 26.64 -16.77
C THR A 163 -2.15 27.10 -17.89
N LEU A 164 -1.69 27.12 -19.15
CA LEU A 164 -2.52 27.48 -20.30
C LEU A 164 -3.58 26.40 -20.60
N HIS A 165 -3.23 25.13 -20.40
CA HIS A 165 -4.18 24.03 -20.60
C HIS A 165 -5.24 23.98 -19.51
N GLU A 166 -4.85 24.14 -18.25
CA GLU A 166 -5.77 23.99 -17.11
C GLU A 166 -6.66 25.23 -16.90
N PHE A 167 -6.11 26.43 -17.09
CA PHE A 167 -6.79 27.68 -16.76
C PHE A 167 -7.07 28.56 -18.00
N GLY A 168 -6.74 28.08 -19.20
CA GLY A 168 -6.93 28.83 -20.44
C GLY A 168 -5.85 29.89 -20.71
N LEU A 169 -5.91 30.51 -21.89
CA LEU A 169 -4.86 31.42 -22.38
C LEU A 169 -4.70 32.68 -21.53
N LYS A 170 -5.79 33.34 -21.16
CA LYS A 170 -5.73 34.63 -20.45
C LYS A 170 -5.35 34.42 -18.98
N ASP A 171 -6.10 33.56 -18.29
CA ASP A 171 -5.93 33.33 -16.85
C ASP A 171 -4.69 32.48 -16.57
N GLY A 172 -4.38 31.50 -17.44
CA GLY A 172 -3.16 30.70 -17.33
C GLY A 172 -1.87 31.52 -17.39
N VAL A 173 -1.79 32.54 -18.26
CA VAL A 173 -0.61 33.44 -18.29
C VAL A 173 -0.48 34.23 -16.99
N ALA A 174 -1.59 34.73 -16.44
CA ALA A 174 -1.59 35.50 -15.20
C ALA A 174 -1.22 34.62 -13.99
N ILE A 175 -1.83 33.44 -13.87
CA ILE A 175 -1.55 32.45 -12.83
C ILE A 175 -0.08 31.99 -12.91
N TYR A 176 0.45 31.70 -14.10
CA TYR A 176 1.87 31.37 -14.25
C TYR A 176 2.79 32.47 -13.74
N ARG A 177 2.49 33.74 -14.03
CA ARG A 177 3.29 34.88 -13.56
C ARG A 177 3.26 34.98 -12.03
N LEU A 178 2.12 34.72 -11.40
CA LEU A 178 1.99 34.68 -9.95
C LEU A 178 2.80 33.51 -9.35
N LEU A 179 2.67 32.31 -9.92
CA LEU A 179 3.37 31.11 -9.47
C LEU A 179 4.89 31.19 -9.68
N LYS A 180 5.36 31.92 -10.68
CA LYS A 180 6.79 32.15 -10.89
C LYS A 180 7.44 32.89 -9.71
N ASN A 181 6.68 33.67 -8.95
CA ASN A 181 7.20 34.36 -7.75
C ASN A 181 7.25 33.44 -6.51
N VAL A 182 6.70 32.23 -6.62
CA VAL A 182 6.72 31.21 -5.56
C VAL A 182 8.03 30.40 -5.61
N VAL A 183 8.48 30.06 -6.82
CA VAL A 183 9.72 29.32 -7.16
C VAL A 183 10.97 30.17 -6.99
#